data_AF-A0A7Y5GSN0-F1
#
_entry.id   AF-A0A7Y5GSN0-F1
#
_cell.length_a   1.000
_cell.length_b   1.000
_cell.length_c   1.000
_cell.angle_alpha   90.00
_cell.angle_beta   90.00
_cell.angle_gamma   90.00
#
_symmetry.space_group_name_H-M   'P 1'
#
loop_
_entity.id
_entity.type
_entity.pdbx_description
1 polymer ?
#
loop_
_entity_poly.entity_id
_entity_poly.type
_entity_poly.pdbx_seq_one_letter_code
_entity_poly.pdbx_strand_id
1 'polypeptide(L)'
;MRTKDLFGATLIVGTLFGMVACESPLEPNLADTTELQPGDSRVVELVATPFDVRNFKKEMTREDLLRLPVSLRERMWLLNLDLSGNSTHPALFDFALEQIRNLDLEDPALTTAEKNMVRLLSLSPDTADLSGTALEPLLSLSAKIGFAPADILAASMGITPNERFLGTGAVKAAILQNVVSTHPNAQRRPGPVTADHPDGFWPVPVGHMPVMLEDALTDMATLAERFGPYSDGATIHPGFLFGESKAKLLTEDFKMTVRANLNALPFPGVDLSHAARVGVNSVGVSADGMFDFNSSDWLEIDGLNPDGPKVDLLTFGIVEYPDKVEVGTTSVPWPYGDSPLWALPAWTLERVVAEAALVKWGNWSVTQEYFLGKAPDPVAILAIDDGWLQATTKADLGNPPAPGYLWDVLTEVAQVRLHDGNIPEGNANVQFVLKDVPVGLTNDDITTQIRESLSNDPFALVQAARFLFSNAGGDADIFYVRTPVGTDESLDGDWLYYINADDIRLADNGEPVRDFGAYLVPGFFSDAALTQKISATSSVAGDSTHEKVHVHPGDMLFLQDDQARVFQLNVLPKESTYTCRLLVTRIK
;
A
#
# COMPACT_ATOMS: atom_id res chain seq x y z
N MET A 1 -6.34 46.81 -43.14
CA MET A 1 -7.48 47.57 -42.58
C MET A 1 -7.65 47.14 -41.13
N ARG A 2 -8.08 48.04 -40.23
CA ARG A 2 -8.37 47.86 -38.78
C ARG A 2 -8.61 46.40 -38.32
N THR A 3 -7.73 45.78 -37.51
CA THR A 3 -7.55 45.86 -36.02
C THR A 3 -8.61 45.13 -35.18
N LYS A 4 -8.14 44.53 -34.07
CA LYS A 4 -8.80 43.85 -32.93
C LYS A 4 -8.59 42.32 -32.89
N ASP A 5 -7.93 41.72 -31.90
CA ASP A 5 -8.05 41.76 -30.40
C ASP A 5 -9.23 40.88 -29.92
N LEU A 6 -9.22 40.11 -28.83
CA LEU A 6 -8.24 39.64 -27.81
C LEU A 6 -8.89 38.38 -27.14
N PHE A 7 -8.30 37.48 -26.33
CA PHE A 7 -7.01 37.25 -25.64
C PHE A 7 -6.84 35.69 -25.54
N GLY A 8 -5.90 35.04 -24.84
CA GLY A 8 -4.70 35.47 -24.09
C GLY A 8 -4.10 34.31 -23.26
N ALA A 9 -2.79 34.08 -23.39
CA ALA A 9 -2.02 33.18 -22.52
C ALA A 9 -0.66 33.84 -22.25
N THR A 10 -0.28 33.98 -20.98
CA THR A 10 0.85 34.83 -20.56
C THR A 10 1.85 34.03 -19.74
N LEU A 11 2.79 33.40 -20.43
CA LEU A 11 3.99 32.85 -19.81
C LEU A 11 4.99 33.99 -19.56
N ILE A 12 5.28 34.29 -18.29
CA ILE A 12 6.38 35.21 -17.91
C ILE A 12 7.38 34.42 -17.06
N VAL A 13 8.31 33.78 -17.75
CA VAL A 13 9.62 33.40 -17.20
C VAL A 13 10.65 34.19 -17.98
N GLY A 14 10.93 35.41 -17.53
CA GLY A 14 11.85 36.32 -18.21
C GLY A 14 12.02 37.65 -17.50
N THR A 15 13.24 38.17 -17.50
CA THR A 15 13.65 39.46 -16.91
C THR A 15 13.81 39.48 -15.37
N LEU A 16 14.78 38.73 -14.84
CA LEU A 16 15.45 39.14 -13.59
C LEU A 16 16.98 38.89 -13.55
N PHE A 17 17.65 38.84 -14.70
CA PHE A 17 19.10 39.06 -14.78
C PHE A 17 19.35 40.42 -15.43
N GLY A 18 19.77 41.39 -14.62
CA GLY A 18 19.70 42.81 -14.98
C GLY A 18 20.57 43.76 -14.16
N MET A 19 21.61 43.25 -13.47
CA MET A 19 22.69 44.07 -12.92
C MET A 19 24.04 43.48 -13.32
N VAL A 20 24.93 44.31 -13.85
CA VAL A 20 26.28 43.92 -14.23
C VAL A 20 27.18 44.01 -13.01
N ALA A 21 27.39 42.88 -12.35
CA ALA A 21 28.53 42.63 -11.46
C ALA A 21 29.37 41.50 -12.06
N CYS A 22 30.64 41.38 -11.66
CA CYS A 22 31.59 40.47 -12.29
C CYS A 22 31.46 39.05 -11.74
N GLU A 23 30.45 38.31 -12.23
CA GLU A 23 30.37 36.86 -12.01
C GLU A 23 31.39 36.13 -12.90
N SER A 24 32.50 35.70 -12.29
CA SER A 24 33.18 34.52 -12.79
C SER A 24 32.23 33.32 -12.67
N PRO A 25 32.11 32.44 -13.68
CA PRO A 25 31.27 31.26 -13.55
C PRO A 25 31.77 30.39 -12.38
N LEU A 26 30.82 29.78 -11.67
CA LEU A 26 31.10 28.72 -10.70
C LEU A 26 31.47 27.41 -11.43
N GLU A 27 32.47 27.47 -12.31
CA GLU A 27 33.17 26.26 -12.73
C GLU A 27 33.83 25.65 -11.48
N PRO A 28 33.72 24.33 -11.25
CA PRO A 28 34.54 23.67 -10.26
C PRO A 28 35.99 23.83 -10.71
N ASN A 29 36.74 24.68 -10.01
CA ASN A 29 38.18 24.80 -10.21
C ASN A 29 38.76 23.38 -10.14
N LEU A 30 39.44 22.95 -11.22
CA LEU A 30 39.97 21.59 -11.36
C LEU A 30 41.13 21.40 -10.39
N ALA A 31 40.77 21.18 -9.13
CA ALA A 31 41.66 20.90 -8.03
C ALA A 31 42.47 19.64 -8.34
N ASP A 32 43.65 19.56 -7.74
CA ASP A 32 44.50 18.38 -7.80
C ASP A 32 43.80 17.19 -7.13
N THR A 33 43.20 16.31 -7.93
CA THR A 33 42.44 15.13 -7.48
C THR A 33 43.34 13.96 -7.06
N THR A 34 44.63 14.20 -6.79
CA THR A 34 45.53 13.17 -6.24
C THR A 34 45.25 13.01 -4.75
N GLU A 35 45.11 11.79 -4.22
CA GLU A 35 44.92 11.57 -2.77
C GLU A 35 46.08 12.19 -1.96
N LEU A 36 45.76 12.97 -0.92
CA LEU A 36 46.74 13.51 0.02
C LEU A 36 47.52 12.36 0.70
N GLN A 37 48.84 12.43 0.66
CA GLN A 37 49.69 11.54 1.45
C GLN A 37 49.96 12.14 2.85
N PRO A 38 50.33 11.35 3.87
CA PRO A 38 50.63 11.87 5.20
C PRO A 38 51.73 12.95 5.17
N GLY A 39 51.38 14.17 5.59
CA GLY A 39 52.20 15.38 5.51
C GLY A 39 51.79 16.35 4.39
N ASP A 40 51.06 15.90 3.35
CA ASP A 40 50.55 16.78 2.30
C ASP A 40 49.46 17.71 2.84
N SER A 41 49.38 18.91 2.25
CA SER A 41 48.40 19.92 2.63
C SER A 41 47.87 20.69 1.42
N ARG A 42 46.56 20.94 1.37
CA ARG A 42 45.91 21.79 0.36
C ARG A 42 44.95 22.78 1.02
N VAL A 43 44.71 23.92 0.36
CA VAL A 43 43.74 24.92 0.80
C VAL A 43 42.44 24.72 0.03
N VAL A 44 41.34 24.59 0.76
CA VAL A 44 39.97 24.53 0.22
C VAL A 44 39.23 25.79 0.62
N GLU A 45 38.44 26.34 -0.30
CA GLU A 45 37.57 27.48 -0.05
C GLU A 45 36.10 27.09 -0.26
N LEU A 46 35.32 27.30 0.80
CA LEU A 46 33.90 26.98 0.89
C LEU A 46 33.13 28.31 0.91
N VAL A 47 32.42 28.59 -0.18
CA VAL A 47 31.53 29.75 -0.29
C VAL A 47 30.15 29.33 0.18
N ALA A 48 29.60 30.03 1.18
CA ALA A 48 28.27 29.76 1.69
C ALA A 48 27.21 29.95 0.60
N THR A 49 26.44 28.90 0.34
CA THR A 49 25.37 28.86 -0.69
C THR A 49 23.96 28.67 -0.12
N PRO A 50 23.56 29.22 1.05
CA PRO A 50 22.18 29.11 1.51
C PRO A 50 21.24 29.90 0.58
N PHE A 51 20.50 29.16 -0.25
CA PHE A 51 19.46 29.70 -1.13
C PHE A 51 18.14 28.99 -0.81
N ASP A 52 17.60 29.33 0.37
CA ASP A 52 16.38 28.75 0.94
C ASP A 52 15.14 29.12 0.10
N VAL A 53 14.77 28.26 -0.85
CA VAL A 53 13.56 28.44 -1.64
C VAL A 53 12.38 27.87 -0.88
N ARG A 54 11.62 28.78 -0.26
CA ARG A 54 10.32 28.46 0.32
C ARG A 54 9.28 28.28 -0.78
N ASN A 55 8.37 27.32 -0.59
CA ASN A 55 7.30 27.01 -1.52
C ASN A 55 7.76 26.65 -2.95
N PHE A 56 8.93 25.99 -3.10
CA PHE A 56 9.38 25.48 -4.38
C PHE A 56 8.41 24.42 -4.91
N LYS A 57 7.78 24.66 -6.05
CA LYS A 57 6.99 23.64 -6.76
C LYS A 57 7.90 22.79 -7.64
N LYS A 58 7.87 21.48 -7.42
CA LYS A 58 8.47 20.46 -8.28
C LYS A 58 7.35 19.65 -8.92
N GLU A 59 7.25 19.75 -10.25
CA GLU A 59 6.54 18.74 -11.04
C GLU A 59 7.39 17.46 -11.12
N MET A 60 6.75 16.31 -10.93
CA MET A 60 7.30 14.98 -11.13
C MET A 60 6.38 14.24 -12.10
N THR A 61 6.92 13.85 -13.25
CA THR A 61 6.18 13.03 -14.23
C THR A 61 6.15 11.56 -13.80
N ARG A 62 5.31 10.75 -14.45
CA ARG A 62 5.38 9.29 -14.33
C ARG A 62 6.78 8.74 -14.63
N GLU A 63 7.52 9.33 -15.57
CA GLU A 63 8.91 8.92 -15.86
C GLU A 63 9.87 9.27 -14.70
N ASP A 64 9.77 10.48 -14.13
CA ASP A 64 10.62 10.87 -12.99
C ASP A 64 10.39 9.97 -11.78
N LEU A 65 9.14 9.59 -11.50
CA LEU A 65 8.80 8.70 -10.40
C LEU A 65 9.24 7.25 -10.67
N LEU A 66 9.19 6.77 -11.91
CA LEU A 66 9.73 5.45 -12.29
C LEU A 66 11.25 5.32 -12.11
N ARG A 67 11.99 6.45 -12.06
CA ARG A 67 13.43 6.45 -11.72
C ARG A 67 13.70 6.29 -10.22
N LEU A 68 12.69 6.36 -9.34
CA LEU A 68 12.86 6.06 -7.92
C LEU A 68 13.25 4.57 -7.72
N PRO A 69 14.09 4.25 -6.72
CA PRO A 69 14.41 2.87 -6.36
C PRO A 69 13.15 2.03 -6.12
N VAL A 70 13.14 0.78 -6.61
CA VAL A 70 11.98 -0.13 -6.49
C VAL A 70 11.56 -0.30 -5.04
N SER A 71 12.52 -0.52 -4.13
CA SER A 71 12.30 -0.62 -2.69
C SER A 71 11.61 0.59 -2.08
N LEU A 72 11.84 1.80 -2.62
CA LEU A 72 11.15 3.02 -2.20
C LEU A 72 9.74 3.12 -2.80
N ARG A 73 9.56 2.75 -4.07
CA ARG A 73 8.24 2.72 -4.74
C ARG A 73 7.29 1.68 -4.13
N GLU A 74 7.81 0.54 -3.70
CA GLU A 74 7.07 -0.49 -2.95
C GLU A 74 6.79 -0.06 -1.50
N ARG A 75 7.67 0.75 -0.90
CA ARG A 75 7.52 1.29 0.45
C ARG A 75 6.54 2.47 0.52
N MET A 76 6.39 3.25 -0.55
CA MET A 76 5.49 4.41 -0.62
C MET A 76 4.02 3.97 -0.78
N TRP A 77 3.32 3.85 0.36
CA TRP A 77 1.87 3.63 0.41
C TRP A 77 1.10 4.86 -0.11
N LEU A 78 0.12 4.62 -0.99
CA LEU A 78 -0.70 5.66 -1.63
C LEU A 78 -2.15 5.68 -1.12
N LEU A 79 -2.79 4.51 -0.99
CA LEU A 79 -4.13 4.39 -0.41
C LEU A 79 -4.44 2.96 0.04
N ASN A 80 -5.46 2.79 0.88
CA ASN A 80 -6.11 1.50 1.08
C ASN A 80 -7.39 1.49 0.23
N LEU A 81 -7.36 0.82 -0.92
CA LEU A 81 -8.52 0.69 -1.79
C LEU A 81 -9.61 -0.14 -1.09
N ASP A 82 -10.72 0.51 -0.73
CA ASP A 82 -11.92 -0.18 -0.27
C ASP A 82 -12.53 -1.01 -1.40
N LEU A 83 -12.67 -2.32 -1.16
CA LEU A 83 -13.44 -3.22 -2.02
C LEU A 83 -14.86 -3.42 -1.51
N SER A 84 -15.16 -2.97 -0.28
CA SER A 84 -16.41 -3.27 0.40
C SER A 84 -17.57 -2.51 -0.22
N GLY A 85 -17.60 -1.18 -0.26
CA GLY A 85 -18.66 -0.41 -0.90
C GLY A 85 -20.09 -0.69 -0.40
N ASN A 86 -21.07 0.02 -0.95
CA ASN A 86 -22.47 -0.10 -0.56
C ASN A 86 -23.42 0.30 -1.72
N SER A 87 -24.73 0.11 -1.52
CA SER A 87 -25.76 0.38 -2.54
C SER A 87 -25.90 1.86 -2.97
N THR A 88 -25.25 2.79 -2.27
CA THR A 88 -25.14 4.22 -2.68
C THR A 88 -23.76 4.60 -3.18
N HIS A 89 -22.72 3.83 -2.84
CA HIS A 89 -21.32 4.01 -3.26
C HIS A 89 -20.72 2.62 -3.58
N PRO A 90 -21.02 2.05 -4.76
CA PRO A 90 -20.54 0.72 -5.14
C PRO A 90 -19.02 0.73 -5.37
N ALA A 91 -18.33 -0.26 -4.82
CA ALA A 91 -16.88 -0.43 -4.96
C ALA A 91 -16.52 -1.43 -6.07
N LEU A 92 -15.23 -1.59 -6.36
CA LEU A 92 -14.69 -2.53 -7.35
C LEU A 92 -15.34 -3.93 -7.27
N PHE A 93 -15.60 -4.44 -6.07
CA PHE A 93 -16.16 -5.78 -5.88
C PHE A 93 -17.68 -5.88 -6.10
N ASP A 94 -18.43 -4.78 -5.97
CA ASP A 94 -19.84 -4.73 -6.39
C ASP A 94 -19.95 -4.89 -7.91
N PHE A 95 -19.15 -4.12 -8.65
CA PHE A 95 -19.09 -4.20 -10.12
C PHE A 95 -18.54 -5.55 -10.62
N ALA A 96 -17.53 -6.11 -9.94
CA ALA A 96 -17.01 -7.44 -10.24
C ALA A 96 -18.09 -8.54 -10.08
N LEU A 97 -18.79 -8.57 -8.95
CA LEU A 97 -19.87 -9.55 -8.71
C LEU A 97 -21.05 -9.35 -9.66
N GLU A 98 -21.36 -8.12 -10.08
CA GLU A 98 -22.36 -7.87 -11.11
C GLU A 98 -21.91 -8.37 -12.49
N GLN A 99 -20.66 -8.11 -12.89
CA GLN A 99 -20.11 -8.61 -14.16
C GLN A 99 -20.10 -10.13 -14.20
N ILE A 100 -19.61 -10.82 -13.15
CA ILE A 100 -19.62 -12.29 -13.05
C ILE A 100 -21.05 -12.84 -13.18
N ARG A 101 -22.00 -12.26 -12.44
CA ARG A 101 -23.40 -12.72 -12.44
C ARG A 101 -24.17 -12.45 -13.74
N ASN A 102 -23.63 -11.62 -14.63
CA ASN A 102 -24.20 -11.27 -15.92
C ASN A 102 -23.42 -11.87 -17.11
N LEU A 103 -22.48 -12.81 -16.86
CA LEU A 103 -21.76 -13.55 -17.89
C LEU A 103 -22.71 -14.40 -18.75
N ASP A 104 -22.43 -14.47 -20.05
CA ASP A 104 -23.17 -15.34 -20.97
C ASP A 104 -22.75 -16.81 -20.75
N LEU A 105 -23.68 -17.62 -20.20
CA LEU A 105 -23.44 -19.04 -19.93
C LEU A 105 -23.26 -19.87 -21.21
N GLU A 106 -23.60 -19.35 -22.38
CA GLU A 106 -23.33 -20.01 -23.68
C GLU A 106 -21.94 -19.67 -24.24
N ASP A 107 -21.17 -18.75 -23.63
CA ASP A 107 -19.80 -18.44 -24.05
C ASP A 107 -18.90 -19.70 -23.99
N PRO A 108 -18.27 -20.12 -25.10
CA PRO A 108 -17.37 -21.28 -25.11
C PRO A 108 -16.01 -21.03 -24.42
N ALA A 109 -15.69 -19.79 -24.03
CA ALA A 109 -14.49 -19.47 -23.26
C ALA A 109 -14.62 -19.81 -21.76
N LEU A 110 -15.84 -19.84 -21.22
CA LEU A 110 -16.10 -20.15 -19.82
C LEU A 110 -16.01 -21.65 -19.55
N THR A 111 -15.32 -22.04 -18.48
CA THR A 111 -15.25 -23.43 -18.01
C THR A 111 -16.57 -23.89 -17.39
N THR A 112 -16.75 -25.21 -17.23
CA THR A 112 -17.91 -25.77 -16.51
C THR A 112 -17.97 -25.25 -15.07
N ALA A 113 -16.82 -25.13 -14.38
CA ALA A 113 -16.74 -24.62 -13.01
C ALA A 113 -17.21 -23.15 -12.91
N GLU A 114 -16.77 -22.28 -13.83
CA GLU A 114 -17.25 -20.89 -13.91
C GLU A 114 -18.76 -20.82 -14.16
N LYS A 115 -19.29 -21.63 -15.08
CA LYS A 115 -20.73 -21.68 -15.36
C LYS A 115 -21.53 -22.17 -14.16
N ASN A 116 -21.00 -23.14 -13.41
CA ASN A 116 -21.60 -23.66 -12.19
C ASN A 116 -21.57 -22.63 -11.05
N MET A 117 -20.48 -21.86 -10.90
CA MET A 117 -20.38 -20.75 -9.96
C MET A 117 -21.34 -19.59 -10.30
N VAL A 118 -21.49 -19.20 -11.57
CA VAL A 118 -22.47 -18.17 -11.98
C VAL A 118 -23.91 -18.61 -11.67
N ARG A 119 -24.20 -19.92 -11.82
CA ARG A 119 -25.47 -20.52 -11.37
C ARG A 119 -25.60 -20.52 -9.85
N LEU A 120 -24.54 -20.85 -9.10
CA LEU A 120 -24.52 -20.82 -7.63
C LEU A 120 -24.82 -19.40 -7.09
N LEU A 121 -24.24 -18.37 -7.69
CA LEU A 121 -24.52 -16.95 -7.40
C LEU A 121 -25.96 -16.51 -7.74
N SER A 122 -26.77 -17.39 -8.33
CA SER A 122 -28.21 -17.21 -8.55
C SER A 122 -29.09 -18.33 -7.99
N LEU A 123 -28.54 -19.22 -7.16
CA LEU A 123 -29.22 -20.41 -6.66
C LEU A 123 -30.41 -20.06 -5.74
N SER A 124 -31.54 -20.70 -5.97
CA SER A 124 -32.83 -20.50 -5.30
C SER A 124 -33.48 -21.85 -4.93
N PRO A 125 -34.52 -21.88 -4.07
CA PRO A 125 -35.26 -23.12 -3.77
C PRO A 125 -35.83 -23.84 -5.01
N ASP A 126 -36.25 -23.10 -6.05
CA ASP A 126 -36.74 -23.67 -7.33
C ASP A 126 -35.61 -24.27 -8.19
N THR A 127 -34.38 -23.80 -8.01
CA THR A 127 -33.20 -24.22 -8.79
C THR A 127 -32.22 -25.08 -7.99
N ALA A 128 -32.54 -25.46 -6.76
CA ALA A 128 -31.73 -26.37 -5.95
C ALA A 128 -31.92 -27.82 -6.40
N ASP A 129 -30.82 -28.56 -6.63
CA ASP A 129 -30.87 -30.01 -6.53
C ASP A 129 -30.60 -30.40 -5.08
N LEU A 130 -31.40 -31.33 -4.55
CA LEU A 130 -31.28 -31.85 -3.19
C LEU A 130 -30.79 -33.31 -3.19
N SER A 131 -30.60 -33.91 -4.36
CA SER A 131 -30.13 -35.29 -4.54
C SER A 131 -28.71 -35.45 -3.99
N GLY A 132 -28.48 -36.48 -3.18
CA GLY A 132 -27.19 -36.71 -2.52
C GLY A 132 -26.88 -35.77 -1.33
N THR A 133 -27.86 -34.96 -0.87
CA THR A 133 -27.71 -34.06 0.29
C THR A 133 -28.51 -34.55 1.50
N ALA A 134 -28.24 -33.98 2.67
CA ALA A 134 -29.05 -34.13 3.89
C ALA A 134 -30.53 -33.73 3.70
N LEU A 135 -30.85 -32.94 2.66
CA LEU A 135 -32.21 -32.56 2.27
C LEU A 135 -32.88 -33.50 1.25
N GLU A 136 -32.18 -34.51 0.69
CA GLU A 136 -32.79 -35.48 -0.24
C GLU A 136 -34.12 -36.08 0.28
N PRO A 137 -34.30 -36.39 1.58
CA PRO A 137 -35.58 -36.88 2.10
C PRO A 137 -36.77 -35.95 1.83
N LEU A 138 -36.56 -34.62 1.67
CA LEU A 138 -37.61 -33.68 1.26
C LEU A 138 -38.21 -34.02 -0.09
N LEU A 139 -37.43 -34.56 -1.05
CA LEU A 139 -37.93 -34.99 -2.35
C LEU A 139 -38.97 -36.11 -2.20
N SER A 140 -38.77 -37.02 -1.24
CA SER A 140 -39.71 -38.11 -0.94
C SER A 140 -40.89 -37.69 -0.09
N LEU A 141 -40.71 -36.68 0.77
CA LEU A 141 -41.72 -36.18 1.72
C LEU A 141 -42.71 -35.22 1.04
N SER A 142 -42.19 -34.26 0.28
CA SER A 142 -42.93 -33.24 -0.48
C SER A 142 -44.06 -33.85 -1.34
N ALA A 143 -43.71 -34.86 -2.14
CA ALA A 143 -44.62 -35.63 -2.98
C ALA A 143 -45.77 -36.32 -2.22
N LYS A 144 -45.63 -36.54 -0.90
CA LYS A 144 -46.66 -37.15 -0.05
C LYS A 144 -47.49 -36.13 0.74
N ILE A 145 -46.94 -34.96 1.07
CA ILE A 145 -47.71 -33.84 1.66
C ILE A 145 -48.42 -32.98 0.61
N GLY A 146 -48.03 -33.05 -0.66
CA GLY A 146 -48.69 -32.35 -1.77
C GLY A 146 -48.18 -30.93 -2.04
N PHE A 147 -46.93 -30.64 -1.67
CA PHE A 147 -46.23 -29.37 -1.91
C PHE A 147 -44.97 -29.64 -2.75
N ALA A 148 -44.42 -28.66 -3.45
CA ALA A 148 -43.11 -28.83 -4.11
C ALA A 148 -41.97 -28.78 -3.08
N PRO A 149 -40.82 -29.44 -3.32
CA PRO A 149 -39.61 -29.27 -2.49
C PRO A 149 -39.21 -27.80 -2.34
N ALA A 150 -39.30 -27.05 -3.44
CA ALA A 150 -39.01 -25.62 -3.50
C ALA A 150 -39.92 -24.78 -2.58
N ASP A 151 -41.22 -25.07 -2.53
CA ASP A 151 -42.17 -24.36 -1.65
C ASP A 151 -41.83 -24.58 -0.16
N ILE A 152 -41.49 -25.82 0.20
CA ILE A 152 -41.15 -26.23 1.57
C ILE A 152 -39.86 -25.53 2.01
N LEU A 153 -38.83 -25.58 1.16
CA LEU A 153 -37.53 -25.00 1.44
C LEU A 153 -37.60 -23.46 1.49
N ALA A 154 -38.32 -22.83 0.56
CA ALA A 154 -38.59 -21.40 0.55
C ALA A 154 -39.31 -20.94 1.83
N ALA A 155 -40.39 -21.63 2.23
CA ALA A 155 -41.14 -21.35 3.44
C ALA A 155 -40.30 -21.55 4.72
N SER A 156 -39.39 -22.52 4.75
CA SER A 156 -38.48 -22.73 5.88
C SER A 156 -37.42 -21.63 6.01
N MET A 157 -37.00 -21.02 4.90
CA MET A 157 -35.96 -19.97 4.88
C MET A 157 -36.53 -18.54 4.87
N GLY A 158 -37.85 -18.38 4.84
CA GLY A 158 -38.53 -17.08 4.84
C GLY A 158 -38.51 -16.34 3.50
N ILE A 159 -38.20 -17.03 2.40
CA ILE A 159 -37.98 -16.48 1.06
C ILE A 159 -39.02 -16.99 0.06
N THR A 160 -39.01 -16.49 -1.17
CA THR A 160 -39.82 -17.09 -2.27
C THR A 160 -39.03 -18.16 -3.05
N PRO A 161 -39.67 -19.11 -3.77
CA PRO A 161 -38.96 -20.15 -4.52
C PRO A 161 -37.97 -19.64 -5.59
N ASN A 162 -38.23 -18.44 -6.13
CA ASN A 162 -37.38 -17.78 -7.13
C ASN A 162 -36.39 -16.76 -6.52
N GLU A 163 -36.41 -16.59 -5.20
CA GLU A 163 -35.47 -15.73 -4.48
C GLU A 163 -34.19 -16.51 -4.18
N ARG A 164 -33.05 -15.83 -4.30
CA ARG A 164 -31.74 -16.44 -4.05
C ARG A 164 -31.59 -16.81 -2.58
N PHE A 165 -30.94 -17.96 -2.33
CA PHE A 165 -30.47 -18.30 -0.99
C PHE A 165 -29.58 -17.18 -0.45
N LEU A 166 -28.48 -16.87 -1.14
CA LEU A 166 -27.53 -15.84 -0.74
C LEU A 166 -27.74 -14.54 -1.53
N GLY A 167 -27.83 -13.42 -0.81
CA GLY A 167 -27.87 -12.08 -1.40
C GLY A 167 -26.47 -11.54 -1.63
N THR A 168 -26.29 -10.68 -2.65
CA THR A 168 -24.97 -10.14 -3.06
C THR A 168 -24.16 -9.57 -1.90
N GLY A 169 -24.81 -8.87 -0.95
CA GLY A 169 -24.13 -8.29 0.22
C GLY A 169 -23.52 -9.33 1.17
N ALA A 170 -24.19 -10.46 1.38
CA ALA A 170 -23.68 -11.55 2.23
C ALA A 170 -22.52 -12.28 1.55
N VAL A 171 -22.64 -12.57 0.26
CA VAL A 171 -21.56 -13.17 -0.56
C VAL A 171 -20.34 -12.25 -0.60
N LYS A 172 -20.54 -10.94 -0.85
CA LYS A 172 -19.49 -9.93 -0.84
C LYS A 172 -18.78 -9.88 0.52
N ALA A 173 -19.53 -9.76 1.62
CA ALA A 173 -18.96 -9.72 2.96
C ALA A 173 -18.14 -10.98 3.26
N ALA A 174 -18.66 -12.17 2.95
CA ALA A 174 -17.95 -13.42 3.15
C ALA A 174 -16.65 -13.51 2.32
N ILE A 175 -16.66 -13.15 1.03
CA ILE A 175 -15.44 -13.17 0.19
C ILE A 175 -14.40 -12.17 0.70
N LEU A 176 -14.80 -10.94 1.05
CA LEU A 176 -13.87 -9.92 1.52
C LEU A 176 -13.27 -10.28 2.89
N GLN A 177 -14.06 -10.88 3.78
CA GLN A 177 -13.60 -11.37 5.08
C GLN A 177 -12.65 -12.58 4.95
N ASN A 178 -13.00 -13.54 4.09
CA ASN A 178 -12.40 -14.87 4.09
C ASN A 178 -11.37 -15.15 2.99
N VAL A 179 -11.35 -14.36 1.92
CA VAL A 179 -10.46 -14.58 0.76
C VAL A 179 -9.52 -13.39 0.57
N VAL A 180 -10.01 -12.16 0.75
CA VAL A 180 -9.16 -10.96 0.68
C VAL A 180 -8.42 -10.74 2.00
N SER A 181 -9.14 -10.56 3.12
CA SER A 181 -8.55 -10.16 4.42
C SER A 181 -7.72 -11.26 5.11
N THR A 182 -7.76 -12.48 4.58
CA THR A 182 -6.92 -13.63 4.98
C THR A 182 -5.56 -13.65 4.28
N HIS A 183 -5.41 -12.92 3.17
CA HIS A 183 -4.17 -12.86 2.42
C HIS A 183 -3.12 -12.04 3.19
N PRO A 184 -1.91 -12.54 3.48
CA PRO A 184 -0.93 -11.82 4.31
C PRO A 184 -0.59 -10.41 3.81
N ASN A 185 -0.38 -10.24 2.50
CA ASN A 185 -0.15 -8.93 1.87
C ASN A 185 -1.38 -7.99 1.85
N ALA A 186 -2.56 -8.46 2.27
CA ALA A 186 -3.77 -7.65 2.50
C ALA A 186 -4.10 -7.47 3.99
N GLN A 187 -3.27 -8.01 4.91
CA GLN A 187 -3.42 -7.83 6.36
C GLN A 187 -2.55 -6.70 6.91
N ARG A 188 -1.36 -6.50 6.34
CA ARG A 188 -0.42 -5.45 6.74
C ARG A 188 0.11 -4.68 5.54
N ARG A 189 0.39 -3.39 5.74
CA ARG A 189 1.09 -2.52 4.80
C ARG A 189 2.27 -1.82 5.48
N PRO A 190 3.28 -1.32 4.75
CA PRO A 190 4.25 -0.39 5.31
C PRO A 190 3.58 0.92 5.76
N GLY A 191 4.24 1.63 6.67
CA GLY A 191 3.83 2.92 7.21
C GLY A 191 4.89 3.51 8.15
N PRO A 192 4.62 4.64 8.81
CA PRO A 192 5.60 5.29 9.69
C PRO A 192 5.99 4.38 10.86
N VAL A 193 7.27 4.41 11.25
CA VAL A 193 7.74 3.70 12.45
C VAL A 193 7.33 4.52 13.68
N THR A 194 6.60 3.91 14.61
CA THR A 194 6.11 4.56 15.83
C THR A 194 6.33 3.65 17.05
N ALA A 195 5.99 4.15 18.25
CA ALA A 195 6.06 3.32 19.46
C ALA A 195 5.08 2.12 19.41
N ASP A 196 3.92 2.29 18.76
CA ASP A 196 2.91 1.24 18.59
C ASP A 196 3.21 0.33 17.37
N HIS A 197 3.88 0.87 16.35
CA HIS A 197 4.30 0.16 15.14
C HIS A 197 5.83 0.23 14.95
N PRO A 198 6.63 -0.41 15.83
CA PRO A 198 8.10 -0.33 15.81
C PRO A 198 8.74 -1.09 14.63
N ASP A 199 7.98 -1.96 13.96
CA ASP A 199 8.39 -2.63 12.71
C ASP A 199 7.99 -1.84 11.44
N GLY A 200 7.29 -0.71 11.59
CA GLY A 200 6.79 0.08 10.46
C GLY A 200 5.64 -0.57 9.68
N PHE A 201 5.04 -1.66 10.19
CA PHE A 201 3.94 -2.36 9.51
C PHE A 201 2.59 -2.14 10.21
N TRP A 202 1.65 -1.57 9.47
CA TRP A 202 0.33 -1.15 9.93
C TRP A 202 -0.76 -2.11 9.43
N PRO A 203 -1.83 -2.35 10.21
CA PRO A 203 -2.94 -3.18 9.76
C PRO A 203 -3.68 -2.52 8.60
N VAL A 204 -4.13 -3.34 7.66
CA VAL A 204 -5.05 -2.95 6.59
C VAL A 204 -6.49 -3.24 7.07
N PRO A 205 -7.48 -2.36 6.81
CA PRO A 205 -8.87 -2.64 7.16
C PRO A 205 -9.43 -3.85 6.40
N VAL A 206 -10.38 -4.56 7.01
CA VAL A 206 -11.08 -5.70 6.37
C VAL A 206 -11.68 -5.27 5.03
N GLY A 207 -11.49 -6.10 4.01
CA GLY A 207 -12.00 -5.87 2.65
C GLY A 207 -11.30 -4.72 1.92
N HIS A 208 -10.12 -4.27 2.34
CA HIS A 208 -9.31 -3.29 1.61
C HIS A 208 -8.04 -3.92 1.02
N MET A 209 -7.49 -3.32 -0.04
CA MET A 209 -6.18 -3.65 -0.60
C MET A 209 -5.22 -2.46 -0.47
N PRO A 210 -4.00 -2.63 0.08
CA PRO A 210 -3.02 -1.55 0.10
C PRO A 210 -2.39 -1.36 -1.28
N VAL A 211 -2.52 -0.15 -1.81
CA VAL A 211 -1.92 0.30 -3.08
C VAL A 211 -0.68 1.12 -2.78
N MET A 212 0.43 0.76 -3.41
CA MET A 212 1.73 1.44 -3.33
C MET A 212 2.01 2.23 -4.61
N LEU A 213 3.04 3.07 -4.57
CA LEU A 213 3.49 3.83 -5.73
C LEU A 213 3.97 2.92 -6.87
N GLU A 214 4.57 1.76 -6.55
CA GLU A 214 4.94 0.78 -7.57
C GLU A 214 3.74 0.33 -8.41
N ASP A 215 2.61 0.01 -7.78
CA ASP A 215 1.43 -0.49 -8.47
C ASP A 215 0.82 0.59 -9.35
N ALA A 216 0.74 1.83 -8.85
CA ALA A 216 0.24 2.95 -9.62
C ALA A 216 1.12 3.28 -10.84
N LEU A 217 2.45 3.21 -10.72
CA LEU A 217 3.39 3.49 -11.81
C LEU A 217 3.52 2.35 -12.84
N THR A 218 3.12 1.12 -12.48
CA THR A 218 3.18 -0.08 -13.35
C THR A 218 1.81 -0.47 -13.94
N ASP A 219 0.84 0.45 -13.96
CA ASP A 219 -0.56 0.18 -14.38
C ASP A 219 -1.19 -1.03 -13.66
N MET A 220 -0.87 -1.20 -12.38
CA MET A 220 -1.31 -2.29 -11.50
C MET A 220 -0.79 -3.69 -11.88
N ALA A 221 0.26 -3.81 -12.70
CA ALA A 221 0.83 -5.10 -13.11
C ALA A 221 1.32 -5.97 -11.93
N THR A 222 1.80 -5.34 -10.85
CA THR A 222 2.28 -5.99 -9.62
C THR A 222 1.19 -6.60 -8.74
N LEU A 223 -0.10 -6.28 -8.93
CA LEU A 223 -1.16 -6.75 -8.04
C LEU A 223 -1.34 -8.28 -8.11
N ALA A 224 -1.26 -8.89 -9.30
CA ALA A 224 -1.37 -10.34 -9.44
C ALA A 224 -0.17 -11.10 -8.82
N GLU A 225 1.00 -10.48 -8.70
CA GLU A 225 2.15 -11.04 -7.97
C GLU A 225 1.96 -10.87 -6.44
N ARG A 226 1.56 -9.68 -5.97
CA ARG A 226 1.39 -9.41 -4.53
C ARG A 226 0.20 -10.15 -3.91
N PHE A 227 -0.89 -10.34 -4.63
CA PHE A 227 -2.14 -10.95 -4.14
C PHE A 227 -2.46 -12.31 -4.80
N GLY A 228 -1.46 -12.90 -5.45
CA GLY A 228 -1.45 -14.28 -5.94
C GLY A 228 -1.04 -15.30 -4.87
N PRO A 229 -0.63 -16.52 -5.24
CA PRO A 229 -0.28 -17.57 -4.29
C PRO A 229 0.85 -17.16 -3.33
N TYR A 230 0.60 -17.28 -2.02
CA TYR A 230 1.54 -16.95 -0.94
C TYR A 230 1.90 -18.20 -0.13
N SER A 231 3.18 -18.35 0.22
CA SER A 231 3.63 -19.32 1.22
C SER A 231 4.93 -18.86 1.89
N ASP A 232 4.93 -18.82 3.22
CA ASP A 232 6.15 -18.64 4.05
C ASP A 232 6.62 -19.97 4.69
N GLY A 233 5.86 -21.05 4.49
CA GLY A 233 6.08 -22.38 5.08
C GLY A 233 5.30 -22.66 6.37
N ALA A 234 4.75 -21.64 7.03
CA ALA A 234 3.81 -21.75 8.16
C ALA A 234 2.41 -21.25 7.77
N THR A 235 2.35 -20.17 7.01
CA THR A 235 1.17 -19.60 6.36
C THR A 235 1.16 -19.99 4.88
N ILE A 236 0.01 -20.45 4.39
CA ILE A 236 -0.23 -20.72 2.97
C ILE A 236 -1.53 -20.01 2.59
N HIS A 237 -1.56 -19.33 1.44
CA HIS A 237 -2.76 -18.72 0.89
C HIS A 237 -2.78 -18.93 -0.65
N PRO A 238 -3.91 -19.31 -1.27
CA PRO A 238 -3.97 -19.62 -2.71
C PRO A 238 -3.81 -18.39 -3.61
N GLY A 239 -3.89 -17.19 -3.03
CA GLY A 239 -4.11 -15.95 -3.77
C GLY A 239 -5.58 -15.70 -4.06
N PHE A 240 -5.89 -14.49 -4.52
CA PHE A 240 -7.21 -14.12 -5.03
C PHE A 240 -7.14 -13.32 -6.34
N LEU A 241 -5.96 -12.80 -6.70
CA LEU A 241 -5.65 -12.28 -8.04
C LEU A 241 -4.72 -13.22 -8.78
N PHE A 242 -4.94 -13.37 -10.09
CA PHE A 242 -4.21 -14.31 -10.94
C PHE A 242 -3.86 -13.70 -12.30
N GLY A 243 -2.86 -14.29 -12.99
CA GLY A 243 -2.49 -13.93 -14.36
C GLY A 243 -1.95 -12.51 -14.49
N GLU A 244 -2.51 -11.74 -15.43
CA GLU A 244 -2.20 -10.31 -15.60
C GLU A 244 -3.26 -9.43 -14.92
N SER A 245 -2.82 -8.41 -14.19
CA SER A 245 -3.65 -7.28 -13.76
C SER A 245 -3.24 -6.01 -14.51
N LYS A 246 -4.22 -5.22 -15.00
CA LYS A 246 -4.00 -3.97 -15.74
C LYS A 246 -5.06 -2.94 -15.37
N ALA A 247 -4.65 -1.73 -14.99
CA ALA A 247 -5.55 -0.62 -14.67
C ALA A 247 -4.87 0.73 -14.95
N LYS A 248 -5.48 1.56 -15.79
CA LYS A 248 -4.98 2.92 -16.07
C LYS A 248 -5.44 3.92 -15.01
N LEU A 249 -4.77 3.87 -13.86
CA LEU A 249 -4.91 4.88 -12.81
C LEU A 249 -4.22 6.20 -13.19
N LEU A 250 -3.00 6.12 -13.73
CA LEU A 250 -2.16 7.26 -14.11
C LEU A 250 -2.03 7.32 -15.64
N THR A 251 -2.40 8.44 -16.27
CA THR A 251 -2.29 8.60 -17.72
C THR A 251 -0.85 8.90 -18.17
N GLU A 252 -0.62 8.97 -19.48
CA GLU A 252 0.67 9.41 -20.04
C GLU A 252 0.99 10.88 -19.69
N ASP A 253 -0.04 11.70 -19.44
CA ASP A 253 0.05 13.09 -18.97
C ASP A 253 0.17 13.22 -17.44
N PHE A 254 0.34 12.11 -16.70
CA PHE A 254 0.38 12.14 -15.23
C PHE A 254 1.49 13.00 -14.67
N LYS A 255 1.11 13.87 -13.72
CA LYS A 255 2.01 14.72 -12.95
C LYS A 255 1.64 14.75 -11.48
N MET A 256 2.65 14.64 -10.63
CA MET A 256 2.57 14.94 -9.21
C MET A 256 3.34 16.22 -8.93
N THR A 257 2.65 17.30 -8.55
CA THR A 257 3.27 18.59 -8.24
C THR A 257 3.31 18.77 -6.74
N VAL A 258 4.50 18.67 -6.15
CA VAL A 258 4.72 18.83 -4.70
C VAL A 258 5.39 20.17 -4.42
N ARG A 259 4.95 20.82 -3.34
CA ARG A 259 5.54 22.04 -2.79
C ARG A 259 6.46 21.71 -1.63
N ALA A 260 7.74 21.98 -1.79
CA ALA A 260 8.74 21.81 -0.75
C ALA A 260 9.38 23.14 -0.34
N ASN A 261 9.88 23.20 0.90
CA ASN A 261 10.86 24.17 1.35
C ASN A 261 12.24 23.50 1.27
N LEU A 262 13.13 24.03 0.44
CA LEU A 262 14.43 23.42 0.12
C LEU A 262 15.51 24.48 -0.05
N ASN A 263 16.73 24.18 0.39
CA ASN A 263 17.90 24.87 -0.13
C ASN A 263 18.15 24.38 -1.56
N ALA A 264 18.09 25.27 -2.56
CA ALA A 264 18.18 24.86 -3.97
C ALA A 264 19.62 24.56 -4.45
N LEU A 265 20.63 24.91 -3.64
CA LEU A 265 22.04 24.65 -3.90
C LEU A 265 22.59 23.67 -2.86
N PRO A 266 23.48 22.73 -3.25
CA PRO A 266 24.21 21.92 -2.27
C PRO A 266 24.96 22.80 -1.27
N PHE A 267 25.08 22.33 -0.03
CA PHE A 267 26.02 22.91 0.93
C PHE A 267 27.46 22.66 0.45
N PRO A 268 28.39 23.61 0.64
CA PRO A 268 29.77 23.47 0.21
C PRO A 268 30.50 22.46 1.12
N GLY A 269 30.84 21.30 0.56
CA GLY A 269 31.50 20.20 1.26
C GLY A 269 33.00 20.08 0.98
N VAL A 270 33.66 19.26 1.80
CA VAL A 270 35.05 18.80 1.59
C VAL A 270 35.11 17.29 1.62
N ASP A 271 35.68 16.70 0.57
CA ASP A 271 36.28 15.35 0.60
C ASP A 271 37.70 15.51 1.16
N LEU A 272 37.96 14.92 2.33
CA LEU A 272 39.24 15.06 3.04
C LEU A 272 40.37 14.31 2.32
N SER A 273 40.07 13.16 1.70
CA SER A 273 41.02 12.32 0.95
C SER A 273 41.79 13.13 -0.08
N HIS A 274 41.08 14.00 -0.80
CA HIS A 274 41.62 14.81 -1.88
C HIS A 274 41.76 16.29 -1.49
N ALA A 275 41.24 16.71 -0.33
CA ALA A 275 40.97 18.11 -0.01
C ALA A 275 40.28 18.83 -1.19
N ALA A 276 39.23 18.19 -1.71
CA ALA A 276 38.48 18.68 -2.86
C ALA A 276 37.17 19.33 -2.41
N ARG A 277 36.78 20.44 -3.06
CA ARG A 277 35.44 21.03 -2.86
C ARG A 277 34.40 20.16 -3.56
N VAL A 278 33.39 19.75 -2.81
CA VAL A 278 32.29 18.89 -3.22
C VAL A 278 30.95 19.51 -2.78
N GLY A 279 29.82 18.89 -3.10
CA GLY A 279 28.49 19.35 -2.67
C GLY A 279 27.81 18.34 -1.74
N VAL A 280 27.07 18.82 -0.73
CA VAL A 280 26.25 17.98 0.17
C VAL A 280 24.80 18.41 0.14
N ASN A 281 23.89 17.48 -0.13
CA ASN A 281 22.44 17.72 -0.12
C ASN A 281 21.84 17.31 1.22
N SER A 282 22.27 17.98 2.29
CA SER A 282 21.78 17.70 3.63
C SER A 282 20.34 18.17 3.80
N VAL A 283 19.40 17.27 3.46
CA VAL A 283 17.98 17.42 3.78
C VAL A 283 17.75 17.30 5.29
N GLY A 284 18.71 16.80 6.08
CA GLY A 284 18.64 16.81 7.55
C GLY A 284 18.44 18.22 8.14
N VAL A 285 19.07 19.23 7.54
CA VAL A 285 18.92 20.65 7.94
C VAL A 285 17.54 21.23 7.58
N SER A 286 16.72 20.54 6.78
CA SER A 286 15.45 21.06 6.25
C SER A 286 14.25 20.10 6.30
N ALA A 287 14.40 18.87 6.82
CA ALA A 287 13.35 17.86 6.87
C ALA A 287 12.14 18.29 7.72
N ASP A 288 12.40 18.84 8.92
CA ASP A 288 11.37 19.45 9.76
C ASP A 288 10.85 20.74 9.10
N GLY A 289 9.65 20.67 8.54
CA GLY A 289 9.05 21.76 7.78
C GLY A 289 9.35 21.75 6.27
N MET A 290 9.93 20.66 5.74
CA MET A 290 10.13 20.47 4.30
C MET A 290 8.81 20.58 3.52
N PHE A 291 7.70 20.07 4.06
CA PHE A 291 6.37 20.15 3.47
C PHE A 291 5.40 20.78 4.47
N ASP A 292 4.61 21.76 4.05
CA ASP A 292 3.49 22.27 4.85
C ASP A 292 2.22 21.46 4.55
N PHE A 293 2.09 20.32 5.23
CA PHE A 293 0.94 19.42 5.06
C PHE A 293 -0.42 20.07 5.38
N ASN A 294 -0.45 21.23 6.06
CA ASN A 294 -1.66 21.99 6.35
C ASN A 294 -2.17 22.78 5.13
N SER A 295 -1.33 23.05 4.12
CA SER A 295 -1.74 23.84 2.97
C SER A 295 -2.56 23.03 1.98
N SER A 296 -3.68 23.57 1.49
CA SER A 296 -4.50 22.89 0.47
C SER A 296 -3.76 22.66 -0.86
N ASP A 297 -2.62 23.33 -1.08
CA ASP A 297 -1.82 23.30 -2.31
C ASP A 297 -0.39 22.75 -2.12
N TRP A 298 -0.17 21.91 -1.10
CA TRP A 298 1.12 21.23 -0.88
C TRP A 298 1.37 20.06 -1.86
N LEU A 299 0.30 19.39 -2.31
CA LEU A 299 0.30 18.35 -3.33
C LEU A 299 -0.88 18.53 -4.28
N GLU A 300 -0.57 18.74 -5.56
CA GLU A 300 -1.51 18.78 -6.67
C GLU A 300 -1.25 17.54 -7.56
N ILE A 301 -2.31 16.88 -8.03
CA ILE A 301 -2.22 15.65 -8.84
C ILE A 301 -3.01 15.85 -10.13
N ASP A 302 -2.33 15.79 -11.26
CA ASP A 302 -2.89 15.92 -12.61
C ASP A 302 -2.69 14.64 -13.43
N GLY A 303 -3.51 14.43 -14.46
CA GLY A 303 -3.42 13.24 -15.32
C GLY A 303 -3.91 11.94 -14.65
N LEU A 304 -4.90 12.04 -13.76
CA LEU A 304 -5.78 10.92 -13.42
C LEU A 304 -6.83 10.71 -14.54
N ASN A 305 -7.38 9.50 -14.66
CA ASN A 305 -8.35 9.16 -15.70
C ASN A 305 -9.65 10.00 -15.55
N PRO A 306 -10.07 10.78 -16.57
CA PRO A 306 -11.23 11.68 -16.45
C PRO A 306 -12.57 10.94 -16.33
N ASP A 307 -12.67 9.69 -16.78
CA ASP A 307 -13.86 8.84 -16.60
C ASP A 307 -13.85 8.09 -15.24
N GLY A 308 -12.92 8.45 -14.36
CA GLY A 308 -12.64 7.78 -13.09
C GLY A 308 -11.75 6.54 -13.23
N PRO A 309 -11.19 6.06 -12.10
CA PRO A 309 -10.36 4.85 -12.04
C PRO A 309 -11.15 3.59 -12.47
N LYS A 310 -10.55 2.81 -13.37
CA LYS A 310 -11.07 1.53 -13.86
C LYS A 310 -9.94 0.51 -13.93
N VAL A 311 -10.30 -0.76 -13.78
CA VAL A 311 -9.41 -1.91 -13.96
C VAL A 311 -9.72 -2.52 -15.32
N ASP A 312 -8.87 -2.20 -16.30
CA ASP A 312 -8.92 -2.67 -17.69
C ASP A 312 -8.96 -4.22 -17.77
N LEU A 313 -8.18 -4.90 -16.92
CA LEU A 313 -8.09 -6.37 -16.83
C LEU A 313 -7.77 -6.83 -15.39
N LEU A 314 -8.52 -7.82 -14.88
CA LEU A 314 -8.24 -8.48 -13.61
C LEU A 314 -8.70 -9.94 -13.66
N THR A 315 -7.86 -10.90 -13.27
CA THR A 315 -8.36 -12.26 -13.01
C THR A 315 -8.60 -12.44 -11.51
N PHE A 316 -9.86 -12.50 -11.09
CA PHE A 316 -10.23 -12.80 -9.71
C PHE A 316 -10.58 -14.28 -9.55
N GLY A 317 -10.13 -14.95 -8.49
CA GLY A 317 -10.41 -16.36 -8.29
C GLY A 317 -10.61 -16.79 -6.83
N ILE A 318 -11.29 -17.92 -6.66
CA ILE A 318 -11.54 -18.59 -5.38
C ILE A 318 -11.29 -20.10 -5.59
N VAL A 319 -10.69 -20.73 -4.58
CA VAL A 319 -10.40 -22.18 -4.59
C VAL A 319 -11.44 -22.97 -3.82
N GLU A 320 -11.67 -24.19 -4.27
CA GLU A 320 -12.48 -25.21 -3.59
C GLU A 320 -11.64 -25.92 -2.52
N TYR A 321 -12.28 -26.54 -1.51
CA TYR A 321 -11.62 -27.53 -0.68
C TYR A 321 -11.55 -28.90 -1.41
N PRO A 322 -10.48 -29.72 -1.28
CA PRO A 322 -10.32 -30.91 -2.13
C PRO A 322 -11.24 -32.12 -1.87
N ASP A 323 -12.02 -32.13 -0.78
CA ASP A 323 -12.84 -33.27 -0.36
C ASP A 323 -14.27 -32.80 0.02
N LYS A 324 -15.30 -33.60 -0.26
CA LYS A 324 -16.70 -33.29 0.12
C LYS A 324 -16.82 -33.00 1.63
N VAL A 325 -17.44 -31.87 1.94
CA VAL A 325 -17.71 -31.40 3.30
C VAL A 325 -19.12 -31.84 3.72
N GLU A 326 -19.16 -32.76 4.69
CA GLU A 326 -20.39 -33.29 5.29
C GLU A 326 -21.02 -32.33 6.32
N VAL A 327 -22.34 -32.44 6.51
CA VAL A 327 -23.14 -31.62 7.44
C VAL A 327 -22.92 -32.05 8.91
N GLY A 328 -22.84 -31.08 9.83
CA GLY A 328 -22.73 -31.33 11.28
C GLY A 328 -23.97 -31.98 11.89
N THR A 329 -23.77 -32.83 12.89
CA THR A 329 -24.79 -33.66 13.56
C THR A 329 -25.24 -33.14 14.93
N THR A 330 -24.55 -32.15 15.52
CA THR A 330 -24.92 -31.51 16.80
C THR A 330 -24.98 -29.97 16.72
N SER A 331 -25.95 -29.36 17.41
CA SER A 331 -26.13 -27.91 17.54
C SER A 331 -25.24 -27.25 18.61
N VAL A 332 -24.29 -27.99 19.19
CA VAL A 332 -23.34 -27.47 20.18
C VAL A 332 -21.90 -27.92 19.89
N PRO A 333 -20.91 -27.01 19.99
CA PRO A 333 -21.03 -25.58 20.35
C PRO A 333 -21.66 -24.71 19.24
N TRP A 334 -22.64 -23.87 19.59
CA TRP A 334 -23.18 -22.87 18.67
C TRP A 334 -22.11 -21.81 18.31
N PRO A 335 -21.99 -21.35 17.06
CA PRO A 335 -22.81 -21.67 15.88
C PRO A 335 -22.13 -22.67 14.92
N TYR A 336 -21.31 -23.61 15.40
CA TYR A 336 -20.47 -24.47 14.55
C TYR A 336 -20.76 -25.97 14.68
N GLY A 337 -21.26 -26.40 15.84
CA GLY A 337 -21.51 -27.81 16.10
C GLY A 337 -20.23 -28.65 16.05
N ASP A 338 -20.35 -29.85 15.49
CA ASP A 338 -19.28 -30.76 15.08
C ASP A 338 -18.95 -30.68 13.58
N SER A 339 -19.50 -29.69 12.86
CA SER A 339 -19.36 -29.59 11.41
C SER A 339 -17.88 -29.38 11.00
N PRO A 340 -17.31 -30.26 10.14
CA PRO A 340 -15.89 -30.19 9.74
C PRO A 340 -15.56 -28.91 8.96
N LEU A 341 -16.58 -28.28 8.36
CA LEU A 341 -16.56 -27.00 7.67
C LEU A 341 -15.88 -25.87 8.46
N TRP A 342 -15.88 -25.93 9.80
CA TRP A 342 -15.32 -24.89 10.69
C TRP A 342 -13.85 -25.15 11.08
N ALA A 343 -13.26 -26.25 10.59
CA ALA A 343 -11.82 -26.51 10.64
C ALA A 343 -11.10 -26.23 9.31
N LEU A 344 -11.85 -25.92 8.23
CA LEU A 344 -11.27 -25.65 6.91
C LEU A 344 -10.61 -24.26 6.84
N PRO A 345 -9.59 -24.06 5.99
CA PRO A 345 -8.95 -22.76 5.84
C PRO A 345 -9.94 -21.75 5.25
N ALA A 346 -10.06 -20.57 5.88
CA ALA A 346 -11.12 -19.58 5.62
C ALA A 346 -11.38 -19.27 4.13
N TRP A 347 -10.34 -19.23 3.30
CA TRP A 347 -10.41 -18.84 1.88
C TRP A 347 -11.01 -19.88 0.92
N THR A 348 -11.45 -21.06 1.39
CA THR A 348 -12.14 -22.00 0.49
C THR A 348 -13.58 -21.57 0.19
N LEU A 349 -14.10 -22.03 -0.94
CA LEU A 349 -15.43 -21.70 -1.44
C LEU A 349 -16.53 -22.11 -0.44
N GLU A 350 -16.35 -23.25 0.23
CA GLU A 350 -17.30 -23.82 1.19
C GLU A 350 -17.39 -22.93 2.44
N ARG A 351 -16.26 -22.44 2.94
CA ARG A 351 -16.20 -21.43 4.02
C ARG A 351 -16.94 -20.15 3.65
N VAL A 352 -16.75 -19.65 2.42
CA VAL A 352 -17.42 -18.45 1.91
C VAL A 352 -18.94 -18.64 1.86
N VAL A 353 -19.43 -19.79 1.38
CA VAL A 353 -20.87 -20.12 1.36
C VAL A 353 -21.41 -20.25 2.79
N ALA A 354 -20.68 -20.94 3.67
CA ALA A 354 -21.05 -21.15 5.07
C ALA A 354 -21.22 -19.83 5.83
N GLU A 355 -20.25 -18.93 5.72
CA GLU A 355 -20.30 -17.64 6.41
C GLU A 355 -21.35 -16.70 5.81
N ALA A 356 -21.52 -16.68 4.48
CA ALA A 356 -22.61 -15.93 3.85
C ALA A 356 -24.00 -16.42 4.30
N ALA A 357 -24.16 -17.73 4.53
CA ALA A 357 -25.39 -18.32 5.07
C ALA A 357 -25.55 -18.04 6.58
N LEU A 358 -24.50 -18.16 7.38
CA LEU A 358 -24.49 -17.84 8.80
C LEU A 358 -24.85 -16.36 9.05
N VAL A 359 -24.32 -15.44 8.23
CA VAL A 359 -24.67 -14.00 8.28
C VAL A 359 -26.15 -13.76 7.96
N LYS A 360 -26.78 -14.56 7.08
CA LYS A 360 -28.20 -14.40 6.72
C LYS A 360 -29.17 -15.09 7.70
N TRP A 361 -28.81 -16.26 8.26
CA TRP A 361 -29.74 -17.10 9.04
C TRP A 361 -29.24 -17.52 10.45
N GLY A 362 -28.12 -16.99 10.95
CA GLY A 362 -27.56 -17.34 12.27
C GLY A 362 -28.50 -17.16 13.48
N ASN A 363 -29.48 -16.27 13.35
CA ASN A 363 -30.53 -16.01 14.35
C ASN A 363 -31.94 -16.24 13.75
N TRP A 364 -32.08 -17.14 12.76
CA TRP A 364 -33.36 -17.44 12.12
C TRP A 364 -34.06 -18.58 12.85
N SER A 365 -35.25 -18.31 13.39
CA SER A 365 -36.16 -19.34 13.93
C SER A 365 -37.53 -19.27 13.24
N VAL A 366 -38.04 -20.43 12.82
CA VAL A 366 -39.38 -20.58 12.22
C VAL A 366 -39.91 -22.00 12.44
N THR A 367 -41.22 -22.20 12.36
CA THR A 367 -41.82 -23.54 12.32
C THR A 367 -42.88 -23.59 11.24
N GLN A 368 -42.76 -24.56 10.33
CA GLN A 368 -43.69 -24.83 9.24
C GLN A 368 -44.41 -26.16 9.51
N GLU A 369 -45.74 -26.11 9.56
CA GLU A 369 -46.61 -27.25 9.88
C GLU A 369 -47.43 -27.67 8.66
N TYR A 370 -47.30 -28.94 8.25
CA TYR A 370 -47.96 -29.48 7.06
C TYR A 370 -49.07 -30.47 7.45
N PHE A 371 -50.27 -30.25 6.93
CA PHE A 371 -51.48 -31.00 7.29
C PHE A 371 -52.06 -31.73 6.08
N LEU A 372 -52.43 -33.01 6.23
CA LEU A 372 -53.17 -33.75 5.21
C LEU A 372 -54.68 -33.57 5.38
N GLY A 373 -55.28 -32.77 4.48
CA GLY A 373 -56.72 -32.58 4.35
C GLY A 373 -57.37 -31.85 5.52
N LYS A 374 -57.82 -32.60 6.54
CA LYS A 374 -58.44 -32.08 7.77
C LYS A 374 -57.94 -32.82 9.03
N ALA A 375 -56.69 -33.29 9.00
CA ALA A 375 -56.04 -33.83 10.19
C ALA A 375 -56.00 -32.77 11.31
N PRO A 376 -56.25 -33.14 12.58
CA PRO A 376 -56.18 -32.19 13.71
C PRO A 376 -54.75 -31.85 14.11
N ASP A 377 -53.79 -32.70 13.72
CA ASP A 377 -52.36 -32.58 13.97
C ASP A 377 -51.60 -32.42 12.64
N PRO A 378 -50.46 -31.70 12.62
CA PRO A 378 -49.57 -31.72 11.47
C PRO A 378 -48.95 -33.12 11.30
N VAL A 379 -48.81 -33.54 10.04
CA VAL A 379 -48.22 -34.84 9.65
C VAL A 379 -46.73 -34.74 9.34
N ALA A 380 -46.25 -33.52 9.04
CA ALA A 380 -44.85 -33.18 9.01
C ALA A 380 -44.65 -31.78 9.62
N ILE A 381 -43.54 -31.59 10.33
CA ILE A 381 -43.12 -30.29 10.87
C ILE A 381 -41.67 -30.07 10.45
N LEU A 382 -41.38 -28.92 9.85
CA LEU A 382 -40.02 -28.41 9.69
C LEU A 382 -39.84 -27.24 10.66
N ALA A 383 -38.91 -27.36 11.60
CA ALA A 383 -38.55 -26.31 12.53
C ALA A 383 -37.10 -25.90 12.28
N ILE A 384 -36.82 -24.61 12.35
CA ILE A 384 -35.46 -24.09 12.45
C ILE A 384 -35.42 -23.25 13.73
N ASP A 385 -34.38 -23.38 14.53
CA ASP A 385 -34.19 -22.61 15.77
C ASP A 385 -32.73 -22.13 15.88
N ASP A 386 -32.51 -20.82 15.93
CA ASP A 386 -31.18 -20.19 15.81
C ASP A 386 -30.32 -20.80 14.68
N GLY A 387 -30.95 -20.96 13.51
CA GLY A 387 -30.35 -21.53 12.30
C GLY A 387 -30.23 -23.07 12.26
N TRP A 388 -30.55 -23.78 13.35
CA TRP A 388 -30.51 -25.24 13.42
C TRP A 388 -31.80 -25.89 12.91
N LEU A 389 -31.72 -26.58 11.77
CA LEU A 389 -32.84 -27.30 11.15
C LEU A 389 -33.14 -28.60 11.92
N GLN A 390 -34.42 -28.84 12.19
CA GLN A 390 -34.97 -30.12 12.64
C GLN A 390 -36.26 -30.43 11.87
N ALA A 391 -36.49 -31.70 11.58
CA ALA A 391 -37.68 -32.14 10.87
C ALA A 391 -38.28 -33.39 11.53
N THR A 392 -39.61 -33.44 11.60
CA THR A 392 -40.35 -34.60 12.13
C THR A 392 -41.51 -34.98 11.23
N THR A 393 -41.82 -36.27 11.16
CA THR A 393 -42.94 -36.83 10.40
C THR A 393 -43.78 -37.76 11.28
N LYS A 394 -45.04 -37.96 10.90
CA LYS A 394 -45.98 -38.89 11.54
C LYS A 394 -46.59 -39.84 10.51
N ALA A 395 -47.29 -40.88 10.97
CA ALA A 395 -48.09 -41.79 10.13
C ALA A 395 -47.33 -42.39 8.92
N ASP A 396 -46.10 -42.83 9.15
CA ASP A 396 -45.22 -43.52 8.18
C ASP A 396 -45.00 -42.75 6.85
N LEU A 397 -45.09 -41.42 6.92
CA LEU A 397 -44.95 -40.52 5.77
C LEU A 397 -43.52 -40.50 5.18
N GLY A 398 -42.56 -41.20 5.79
CA GLY A 398 -41.17 -41.29 5.38
C GLY A 398 -40.23 -40.62 6.37
N ASN A 399 -38.93 -40.79 6.14
CA ASN A 399 -37.90 -40.20 6.98
C ASN A 399 -37.89 -38.67 6.79
N PRO A 400 -37.81 -37.87 7.86
CA PRO A 400 -37.44 -36.46 7.73
C PRO A 400 -35.97 -36.33 7.26
N PRO A 401 -35.56 -35.15 6.76
CA PRO A 401 -34.16 -34.76 6.71
C PRO A 401 -33.42 -34.97 8.03
N ALA A 402 -32.11 -35.19 7.95
CA ALA A 402 -31.26 -35.15 9.13
C ALA A 402 -31.24 -33.72 9.73
N PRO A 403 -31.14 -33.57 11.06
CA PRO A 403 -30.95 -32.26 11.66
C PRO A 403 -29.51 -31.77 11.40
N GLY A 404 -29.35 -30.46 11.25
CA GLY A 404 -28.09 -29.81 10.88
C GLY A 404 -28.26 -28.29 10.80
N TYR A 405 -27.19 -27.51 10.73
CA TYR A 405 -27.34 -26.06 10.53
C TYR A 405 -27.64 -25.68 9.08
N LEU A 406 -28.42 -24.62 8.88
CA LEU A 406 -28.75 -24.11 7.54
C LEU A 406 -27.52 -23.75 6.71
N TRP A 407 -26.44 -23.27 7.32
CA TRP A 407 -25.19 -22.96 6.60
C TRP A 407 -24.42 -24.21 6.16
N ASP A 408 -24.33 -25.24 7.00
CA ASP A 408 -23.72 -26.52 6.62
C ASP A 408 -24.53 -27.16 5.48
N VAL A 409 -25.86 -27.21 5.63
CA VAL A 409 -26.79 -27.78 4.65
C VAL A 409 -26.77 -27.02 3.31
N LEU A 410 -26.76 -25.69 3.33
CA LEU A 410 -26.65 -24.89 2.10
C LEU A 410 -25.26 -25.00 1.45
N THR A 411 -24.22 -25.28 2.23
CA THR A 411 -22.88 -25.57 1.70
C THR A 411 -22.84 -26.93 1.00
N GLU A 412 -23.59 -27.93 1.47
CA GLU A 412 -23.77 -29.20 0.76
C GLU A 412 -24.55 -29.04 -0.56
N VAL A 413 -25.67 -28.29 -0.54
CA VAL A 413 -26.42 -27.96 -1.76
C VAL A 413 -25.57 -27.12 -2.73
N ALA A 414 -24.66 -26.27 -2.24
CA ALA A 414 -23.71 -25.54 -3.06
C ALA A 414 -22.66 -26.44 -3.70
N GLN A 415 -22.09 -27.42 -2.98
CA GLN A 415 -21.18 -28.43 -3.53
C GLN A 415 -21.86 -29.19 -4.69
N VAL A 416 -23.09 -29.70 -4.51
CA VAL A 416 -23.84 -30.37 -5.59
C VAL A 416 -23.97 -29.46 -6.83
N ARG A 417 -24.22 -28.16 -6.65
CA ARG A 417 -24.25 -27.19 -7.76
C ARG A 417 -22.88 -26.93 -8.40
N LEU A 418 -21.77 -27.04 -7.67
CA LEU A 418 -20.42 -26.85 -8.20
C LEU A 418 -19.96 -28.04 -9.04
N HIS A 419 -20.35 -29.26 -8.65
CA HIS A 419 -19.99 -30.50 -9.33
C HIS A 419 -20.90 -30.89 -10.52
N ASP A 420 -21.88 -30.03 -10.85
CA ASP A 420 -22.70 -30.08 -12.07
C ASP A 420 -21.86 -30.47 -13.30
N GLY A 421 -22.28 -31.52 -14.02
CA GLY A 421 -21.54 -32.04 -15.17
C GLY A 421 -20.46 -33.07 -14.84
N ASN A 422 -20.36 -33.53 -13.58
CA ASN A 422 -19.37 -34.49 -13.06
C ASN A 422 -17.95 -33.92 -12.96
N ILE A 423 -17.82 -32.66 -12.51
CA ILE A 423 -16.53 -32.14 -12.04
C ILE A 423 -16.22 -32.86 -10.72
N PRO A 424 -15.07 -33.53 -10.53
CA PRO A 424 -14.74 -34.13 -9.23
C PRO A 424 -14.47 -33.07 -8.16
N GLU A 425 -14.64 -33.45 -6.89
CA GLU A 425 -14.19 -32.66 -5.72
C GLU A 425 -12.72 -32.18 -5.92
N GLY A 426 -12.41 -30.98 -5.46
CA GLY A 426 -11.15 -30.26 -5.64
C GLY A 426 -10.87 -29.70 -7.03
N ASN A 427 -11.78 -29.83 -8.00
CA ASN A 427 -11.58 -29.41 -9.41
C ASN A 427 -12.55 -28.31 -9.90
N ALA A 428 -13.46 -27.82 -9.08
CA ALA A 428 -14.39 -26.72 -9.33
C ALA A 428 -13.84 -25.32 -8.93
N ASN A 429 -12.52 -25.19 -8.75
CA ASN A 429 -11.82 -23.91 -8.62
C ASN A 429 -12.17 -22.96 -9.78
N VAL A 430 -12.34 -21.67 -9.49
CA VAL A 430 -12.78 -20.67 -10.50
C VAL A 430 -11.84 -19.48 -10.61
N GLN A 431 -11.67 -18.98 -11.83
CA GLN A 431 -10.92 -17.76 -12.15
C GLN A 431 -11.65 -16.94 -13.23
N PHE A 432 -12.28 -15.85 -12.82
CA PHE A 432 -13.02 -14.95 -13.71
C PHE A 432 -12.12 -13.84 -14.23
N VAL A 433 -11.96 -13.75 -15.56
CA VAL A 433 -11.27 -12.66 -16.24
C VAL A 433 -12.23 -11.47 -16.40
N LEU A 434 -12.14 -10.54 -15.47
CA LEU A 434 -12.89 -9.29 -15.42
C LEU A 434 -12.25 -8.20 -16.28
N LYS A 435 -13.07 -7.30 -16.83
CA LYS A 435 -12.64 -6.25 -17.77
C LYS A 435 -13.43 -4.96 -17.59
N ASP A 436 -12.76 -3.83 -17.82
CA ASP A 436 -13.34 -2.47 -17.77
C ASP A 436 -14.08 -2.15 -16.45
N VAL A 437 -13.67 -2.75 -15.33
CA VAL A 437 -14.41 -2.70 -14.06
C VAL A 437 -14.16 -1.35 -13.35
N PRO A 438 -15.19 -0.55 -13.02
CA PRO A 438 -14.99 0.68 -12.25
C PRO A 438 -14.49 0.38 -10.83
N VAL A 439 -13.56 1.20 -10.33
CA VAL A 439 -12.99 1.02 -8.98
C VAL A 439 -13.93 1.51 -7.87
N GLY A 440 -14.84 2.45 -8.18
CA GLY A 440 -15.82 3.01 -7.23
C GLY A 440 -15.39 4.30 -6.52
N LEU A 441 -14.14 4.72 -6.70
CA LEU A 441 -13.62 6.00 -6.21
C LEU A 441 -13.66 7.08 -7.30
N THR A 442 -13.74 8.35 -6.92
CA THR A 442 -13.47 9.49 -7.82
C THR A 442 -12.01 9.92 -7.77
N ASN A 443 -11.60 10.79 -8.70
CA ASN A 443 -10.25 11.38 -8.69
C ASN A 443 -10.02 12.29 -7.46
N ASP A 444 -11.08 12.90 -6.92
CA ASP A 444 -11.01 13.69 -5.68
C ASP A 444 -10.82 12.78 -4.46
N ASP A 445 -11.47 11.61 -4.43
CA ASP A 445 -11.26 10.60 -3.37
C ASP A 445 -9.83 10.05 -3.40
N ILE A 446 -9.32 9.70 -4.60
CA ILE A 446 -7.93 9.26 -4.79
C ILE A 446 -6.96 10.34 -4.32
N THR A 447 -7.14 11.58 -4.76
CA THR A 447 -6.25 12.70 -4.39
C THR A 447 -6.29 12.98 -2.89
N THR A 448 -7.45 12.85 -2.27
CA THR A 448 -7.61 12.99 -0.81
C THR A 448 -6.88 11.88 -0.06
N GLN A 449 -7.06 10.61 -0.46
CA GLN A 449 -6.41 9.46 0.18
C GLN A 449 -4.89 9.45 -0.02
N ILE A 450 -4.38 9.86 -1.19
CA ILE A 450 -2.94 10.02 -1.43
C ILE A 450 -2.35 11.11 -0.56
N ARG A 451 -3.03 12.27 -0.44
CA ARG A 451 -2.60 13.35 0.44
C ARG A 451 -2.59 12.91 1.91
N GLU A 452 -3.64 12.24 2.37
CA GLU A 452 -3.69 11.70 3.73
C GLU A 452 -2.55 10.69 3.98
N SER A 453 -2.38 9.70 3.10
CA SER A 453 -1.35 8.65 3.22
C SER A 453 0.06 9.22 3.27
N LEU A 454 0.42 10.12 2.35
CA LEU A 454 1.73 10.74 2.28
C LEU A 454 1.99 11.76 3.42
N SER A 455 0.95 12.40 3.95
CA SER A 455 1.08 13.28 5.13
C SER A 455 1.24 12.50 6.45
N ASN A 456 0.71 11.27 6.52
CA ASN A 456 0.87 10.37 7.65
C ASN A 456 2.21 9.60 7.61
N ASP A 457 2.81 9.40 6.43
CA ASP A 457 4.15 8.81 6.27
C ASP A 457 5.12 9.76 5.53
N PRO A 458 5.48 10.90 6.14
CA PRO A 458 6.30 11.92 5.49
C PRO A 458 7.72 11.43 5.20
N PHE A 459 8.21 10.39 5.91
CA PHE A 459 9.55 9.85 5.72
C PHE A 459 9.75 9.33 4.29
N ALA A 460 8.81 8.57 3.75
CA ALA A 460 8.92 8.02 2.40
C ALA A 460 8.91 9.13 1.33
N LEU A 461 8.13 10.20 1.55
CA LEU A 461 8.12 11.39 0.70
C LEU A 461 9.45 12.18 0.79
N VAL A 462 10.06 12.29 1.98
CA VAL A 462 11.39 12.89 2.17
C VAL A 462 12.47 12.08 1.45
N GLN A 463 12.44 10.75 1.47
CA GLN A 463 13.41 9.93 0.71
C GLN A 463 13.23 10.08 -0.81
N ALA A 464 11.99 10.10 -1.31
CA ALA A 464 11.72 10.35 -2.73
C ALA A 464 12.21 11.73 -3.16
N ALA A 465 12.03 12.73 -2.31
CA ALA A 465 12.54 14.08 -2.54
C ALA A 465 14.08 14.13 -2.52
N ARG A 466 14.75 13.52 -1.53
CA ARG A 466 16.23 13.43 -1.49
C ARG A 466 16.81 12.88 -2.80
N PHE A 467 16.20 11.84 -3.36
CA PHE A 467 16.60 11.27 -4.65
C PHE A 467 16.33 12.25 -5.81
N LEU A 468 15.10 12.78 -5.93
CA LEU A 468 14.68 13.62 -7.07
C LEU A 468 15.22 15.06 -7.04
N PHE A 469 15.79 15.50 -5.92
CA PHE A 469 16.52 16.76 -5.77
C PHE A 469 18.03 16.57 -5.62
N SER A 470 18.56 15.37 -5.87
CA SER A 470 20.00 15.10 -5.78
C SER A 470 20.79 15.85 -6.87
N ASN A 471 21.39 16.97 -6.49
CA ASN A 471 22.33 17.77 -7.29
C ASN A 471 23.70 17.95 -6.58
N ALA A 472 23.92 17.23 -5.48
CA ALA A 472 25.23 17.04 -4.85
C ALA A 472 26.16 16.22 -5.75
N GLY A 473 27.48 16.42 -5.59
CA GLY A 473 28.50 15.71 -6.36
C GLY A 473 29.83 15.64 -5.61
N GLY A 474 30.47 14.47 -5.69
CA GLY A 474 31.58 14.10 -4.83
C GLY A 474 31.10 13.56 -3.47
N ASP A 475 32.04 13.00 -2.71
CA ASP A 475 31.74 12.21 -1.50
C ASP A 475 32.35 12.92 -0.27
N ALA A 476 31.61 13.89 0.28
CA ALA A 476 32.07 14.78 1.35
C ALA A 476 32.10 14.11 2.74
N ASP A 477 33.06 14.49 3.57
CA ASP A 477 33.14 14.09 4.98
C ASP A 477 32.64 15.20 5.93
N ILE A 478 32.71 16.47 5.47
CA ILE A 478 32.20 17.65 6.17
C ILE A 478 31.54 18.63 5.19
N PHE A 479 30.64 19.48 5.70
CA PHE A 479 30.12 20.64 4.99
C PHE A 479 30.09 21.92 5.83
N TYR A 480 30.14 23.07 5.16
CA TYR A 480 30.12 24.38 5.80
C TYR A 480 28.73 25.03 5.69
N VAL A 481 28.18 25.40 6.85
CA VAL A 481 26.94 26.16 6.99
C VAL A 481 27.27 27.54 7.54
N ARG A 482 26.69 28.59 6.96
CA ARG A 482 26.73 29.94 7.54
C ARG A 482 25.35 30.30 8.09
N THR A 483 25.27 30.58 9.38
CA THR A 483 24.05 31.13 9.99
C THR A 483 23.94 32.63 9.73
N PRO A 484 22.72 33.17 9.50
CA PRO A 484 22.49 34.61 9.49
C PRO A 484 22.58 35.17 10.91
N VAL A 485 22.85 36.48 11.04
CA VAL A 485 22.83 37.18 12.32
C VAL A 485 21.42 37.14 12.91
N GLY A 486 21.26 36.54 14.09
CA GLY A 486 19.99 36.16 14.69
C GLY A 486 19.66 36.87 16.00
N THR A 487 18.83 36.22 16.82
CA THR A 487 18.50 36.65 18.20
C THR A 487 19.33 35.95 19.27
N ASP A 488 20.16 34.98 18.88
CA ASP A 488 21.10 34.27 19.75
C ASP A 488 22.49 34.36 19.11
N GLU A 489 23.28 35.36 19.55
CA GLU A 489 24.63 35.64 19.05
C GLU A 489 25.60 34.45 19.23
N SER A 490 25.25 33.42 20.02
CA SER A 490 26.07 32.21 20.16
C SER A 490 25.91 31.22 19.00
N LEU A 491 24.87 31.40 18.17
CA LEU A 491 24.62 30.61 16.96
C LEU A 491 25.11 31.31 15.68
N ASP A 492 25.42 32.61 15.76
CA ASP A 492 25.78 33.48 14.62
C ASP A 492 27.22 33.23 14.13
N GLY A 493 27.38 32.83 12.88
CA GLY A 493 28.70 32.74 12.25
C GLY A 493 28.87 31.56 11.30
N ASP A 494 30.00 30.88 11.46
CA ASP A 494 30.53 29.91 10.52
C ASP A 494 30.63 28.54 11.19
N TRP A 495 29.91 27.56 10.68
CA TRP A 495 29.82 26.23 11.29
C TRP A 495 30.32 25.16 10.32
N LEU A 496 31.14 24.24 10.82
CA LEU A 496 31.43 22.98 10.13
C LEU A 496 30.55 21.88 10.71
N TYR A 497 29.86 21.18 9.81
CA TYR A 497 29.02 20.03 10.09
C TYR A 497 29.78 18.80 9.61
N TYR A 498 29.88 17.78 10.46
CA TYR A 498 30.35 16.45 10.06
C TYR A 498 29.18 15.68 9.48
N ILE A 499 29.37 14.96 8.38
CA ILE A 499 28.25 14.27 7.72
C ILE A 499 27.64 13.18 8.61
N ASN A 500 26.39 12.82 8.33
CA ASN A 500 25.75 11.62 8.85
C ASN A 500 25.34 10.66 7.71
N ALA A 501 24.68 9.55 8.04
CA ALA A 501 24.28 8.53 7.05
C ALA A 501 23.28 9.04 5.98
N ASP A 502 22.47 10.07 6.28
CA ASP A 502 21.52 10.69 5.35
C ASP A 502 22.18 11.61 4.30
N ASP A 503 23.41 12.08 4.56
CA ASP A 503 24.16 12.92 3.61
C ASP A 503 24.89 12.08 2.55
N ILE A 504 25.03 10.77 2.77
CA ILE A 504 25.75 9.90 1.84
C ILE A 504 24.94 9.79 0.56
N ARG A 505 25.56 10.24 -0.53
CA ARG A 505 25.03 10.15 -1.88
C ARG A 505 24.59 8.71 -2.20
N LEU A 506 23.38 8.57 -2.72
CA LEU A 506 22.87 7.28 -3.19
C LEU A 506 23.39 6.98 -4.61
N ALA A 507 23.57 5.71 -4.93
CA ALA A 507 23.78 5.22 -6.29
C ALA A 507 22.44 5.06 -7.03
N ASP A 508 22.50 4.77 -8.33
CA ASP A 508 21.33 4.60 -9.22
C ASP A 508 20.32 3.54 -8.74
N ASN A 509 20.75 2.60 -7.89
CA ASN A 509 19.90 1.57 -7.28
C ASN A 509 19.24 2.01 -5.96
N GLY A 510 19.56 3.20 -5.44
CA GLY A 510 19.07 3.72 -4.15
C GLY A 510 19.93 3.39 -2.94
N GLU A 511 21.00 2.60 -3.08
CA GLU A 511 21.90 2.26 -1.97
C GLU A 511 22.95 3.37 -1.74
N PRO A 512 23.39 3.63 -0.49
CA PRO A 512 24.50 4.54 -0.21
C PRO A 512 25.79 4.10 -0.92
N VAL A 513 26.53 5.04 -1.52
CA VAL A 513 27.80 4.73 -2.24
C VAL A 513 28.94 4.29 -1.32
N ARG A 514 28.82 4.54 -0.01
CA ARG A 514 29.72 4.06 1.04
C ARG A 514 28.96 3.83 2.34
N ASP A 515 29.49 2.98 3.22
CA ASP A 515 28.90 2.70 4.52
C ASP A 515 29.28 3.78 5.55
N PHE A 516 28.29 4.36 6.24
CA PHE A 516 28.56 5.30 7.34
C PHE A 516 29.24 4.61 8.54
N GLY A 517 29.06 3.30 8.71
CA GLY A 517 29.73 2.49 9.72
C GLY A 517 31.26 2.45 9.60
N ALA A 518 31.83 2.89 8.47
CA ALA A 518 33.26 3.03 8.28
C ALA A 518 33.87 4.24 9.02
N TYR A 519 33.07 5.27 9.32
CA TYR A 519 33.48 6.43 10.13
C TYR A 519 33.59 6.04 11.62
N LEU A 520 34.76 5.54 12.02
CA LEU A 520 34.96 4.95 13.36
C LEU A 520 34.80 5.95 14.52
N VAL A 521 35.11 7.24 14.29
CA VAL A 521 35.04 8.29 15.31
C VAL A 521 34.48 9.62 14.73
N PRO A 522 33.16 9.72 14.44
CA PRO A 522 32.57 10.90 13.80
C PRO A 522 32.67 12.18 14.66
N GLY A 523 32.79 13.34 14.01
CA GLY A 523 32.81 14.67 14.63
C GLY A 523 34.19 15.35 14.64
N PHE A 524 34.32 16.43 15.41
CA PHE A 524 35.52 17.29 15.45
C PHE A 524 36.20 17.25 16.83
N PHE A 525 37.54 17.27 16.83
CA PHE A 525 38.40 17.03 17.99
C PHE A 525 39.48 18.11 18.15
N SER A 526 39.92 18.36 19.38
CA SER A 526 41.05 19.27 19.67
C SER A 526 42.44 18.59 19.66
N ASP A 527 42.50 17.29 19.40
CA ASP A 527 43.75 16.51 19.39
C ASP A 527 43.82 15.48 18.25
N ALA A 528 45.04 15.27 17.72
CA ALA A 528 45.31 14.33 16.63
C ALA A 528 45.15 12.83 16.99
N ALA A 529 44.85 12.50 18.25
CA ALA A 529 44.51 11.14 18.67
C ALA A 529 42.98 10.93 18.78
N LEU A 530 42.18 11.95 18.45
CA LEU A 530 40.71 11.94 18.47
C LEU A 530 40.12 11.55 19.84
N THR A 531 40.71 12.09 20.92
CA THR A 531 40.32 11.79 22.31
C THR A 531 39.48 12.89 22.99
N GLN A 532 39.57 14.12 22.49
CA GLN A 532 38.88 15.30 23.01
C GLN A 532 37.91 15.85 21.97
N LYS A 533 36.70 15.28 21.91
CA LYS A 533 35.62 15.80 21.05
C LYS A 533 35.23 17.22 21.50
N ILE A 534 35.15 18.12 20.54
CA ILE A 534 34.71 19.52 20.70
C ILE A 534 33.46 19.85 19.89
N SER A 535 32.99 18.92 19.05
CA SER A 535 31.70 19.03 18.37
C SER A 535 30.52 18.60 19.26
N ALA A 536 29.32 19.05 18.89
CA ALA A 536 28.07 18.62 19.51
C ALA A 536 26.92 18.57 18.49
N THR A 537 25.87 17.79 18.81
CA THR A 537 24.64 17.67 18.01
C THR A 537 23.57 18.72 18.35
N SER A 538 23.94 19.79 19.07
CA SER A 538 23.04 20.90 19.44
C SER A 538 22.29 21.48 18.24
N SER A 539 21.08 22.02 18.48
CA SER A 539 20.27 22.59 17.40
C SER A 539 20.92 23.85 16.82
N VAL A 540 21.27 23.81 15.53
CA VAL A 540 21.87 24.92 14.78
C VAL A 540 21.27 24.92 13.38
N ALA A 541 20.77 26.07 12.93
CA ALA A 541 20.05 26.22 11.65
C ALA A 541 18.88 25.23 11.46
N GLY A 542 18.22 24.80 12.54
CA GLY A 542 17.15 23.80 12.54
C GLY A 542 17.65 22.37 12.78
N ASP A 543 18.82 22.02 12.24
CA ASP A 543 19.40 20.69 12.37
C ASP A 543 19.75 20.30 13.81
N SER A 544 19.48 19.05 14.20
CA SER A 544 19.83 18.47 15.51
C SER A 544 20.52 17.09 15.45
N THR A 545 20.92 16.62 14.26
CA THR A 545 21.48 15.27 14.06
C THR A 545 22.98 15.25 13.79
N HIS A 546 23.53 16.27 13.12
CA HIS A 546 24.95 16.31 12.77
C HIS A 546 25.83 16.78 13.93
N GLU A 547 27.06 16.25 13.99
CA GLU A 547 28.12 16.75 14.85
C GLU A 547 28.67 18.07 14.31
N LYS A 548 28.49 19.18 15.05
CA LYS A 548 28.83 20.54 14.60
C LYS A 548 29.90 21.19 15.44
N VAL A 549 30.69 22.09 14.84
CA VAL A 549 31.61 22.99 15.55
C VAL A 549 31.56 24.40 14.94
N HIS A 550 31.55 25.44 15.80
CA HIS A 550 31.61 26.84 15.38
C HIS A 550 33.07 27.28 15.18
N VAL A 551 33.39 27.94 14.06
CA VAL A 551 34.78 28.11 13.58
C VAL A 551 35.23 29.55 13.28
N HIS A 552 36.37 29.90 13.86
CA HIS A 552 37.03 31.20 13.78
C HIS A 552 38.40 31.07 13.08
N PRO A 553 38.86 32.11 12.36
CA PRO A 553 40.21 32.11 11.80
C PRO A 553 41.28 31.95 12.89
N GLY A 554 42.11 30.92 12.77
CA GLY A 554 43.09 30.50 13.76
C GLY A 554 42.74 29.18 14.47
N ASP A 555 41.49 28.71 14.38
CA ASP A 555 41.08 27.44 14.98
C ASP A 555 41.76 26.24 14.30
N MET A 556 42.12 25.24 15.10
CA MET A 556 42.75 24.00 14.68
C MET A 556 41.87 22.83 15.14
N LEU A 557 41.44 22.01 14.18
CA LEU A 557 40.52 20.89 14.40
C LEU A 557 41.16 19.60 13.87
N PHE A 558 40.84 18.48 14.50
CA PHE A 558 41.19 17.14 14.02
C PHE A 558 39.93 16.32 13.79
N LEU A 559 39.94 15.47 12.77
CA LEU A 559 38.80 14.62 12.40
C LEU A 559 39.26 13.41 11.57
N GLN A 560 38.33 12.48 11.38
CA GLN A 560 38.53 11.24 10.64
C GLN A 560 37.71 11.23 9.33
N ASP A 561 38.02 10.31 8.42
CA ASP A 561 37.20 9.98 7.25
C ASP A 561 36.71 8.51 7.24
N ASP A 562 36.09 8.10 6.13
CA ASP A 562 35.56 6.75 5.89
C ASP A 562 36.63 5.65 5.75
N GLN A 563 37.91 6.01 5.62
CA GLN A 563 39.04 5.08 5.57
C GLN A 563 39.87 5.10 6.87
N ALA A 564 39.31 5.68 7.93
CA ALA A 564 39.94 5.87 9.23
C ALA A 564 41.23 6.71 9.22
N ARG A 565 41.51 7.44 8.12
CA ARG A 565 42.64 8.38 7.97
C ARG A 565 42.37 9.62 8.82
N VAL A 566 43.43 10.28 9.29
CA VAL A 566 43.29 11.40 10.24
C VAL A 566 43.79 12.69 9.61
N PHE A 567 42.97 13.74 9.68
CA PHE A 567 43.26 15.04 9.10
C PHE A 567 43.29 16.13 10.17
N GLN A 568 44.07 17.16 9.90
CA GLN A 568 44.06 18.43 10.61
C GLN A 568 43.47 19.50 9.68
N LEU A 569 42.50 20.26 10.19
CA LEU A 569 41.97 21.45 9.56
C LEU A 569 42.53 22.66 10.31
N ASN A 570 43.09 23.62 9.57
CA ASN A 570 43.43 24.93 10.12
C ASN A 570 42.53 25.96 9.44
N VAL A 571 41.71 26.67 10.22
CA VAL A 571 40.75 27.66 9.72
C VAL A 571 41.50 28.95 9.40
N LEU A 572 41.56 29.30 8.12
CA LEU A 572 42.35 30.41 7.61
C LEU A 572 41.59 31.75 7.69
N PRO A 573 42.30 32.90 7.58
CA PRO A 573 41.67 34.20 7.38
C PRO A 573 40.71 34.20 6.18
N LYS A 574 39.47 34.63 6.43
CA LYS A 574 38.37 34.68 5.48
C LYS A 574 38.55 35.89 4.56
N GLU A 575 38.38 35.71 3.24
CA GLU A 575 38.50 36.81 2.26
C GLU A 575 37.20 37.60 2.08
N SER A 576 36.07 37.00 2.46
CA SER A 576 34.76 37.66 2.60
C SER A 576 33.97 37.10 3.79
N THR A 577 32.87 37.78 4.15
CA THR A 577 31.93 37.29 5.18
C THR A 577 31.26 35.95 4.80
N TYR A 578 31.25 35.54 3.53
CA TYR A 578 30.57 34.32 3.08
C TYR A 578 31.53 33.14 2.83
N THR A 579 32.85 33.36 2.89
CA THR A 579 33.88 32.32 2.65
C THR A 579 34.43 31.74 3.95
N CYS A 580 34.39 30.42 4.11
CA CYS A 580 35.25 29.71 5.05
C CYS A 580 36.43 29.08 4.27
N ARG A 581 37.65 29.16 4.80
CA ARG A 581 38.86 28.66 4.16
C ARG A 581 39.58 27.71 5.09
N LEU A 582 39.94 26.53 4.59
CA LEU A 582 40.53 25.45 5.38
C LEU A 582 41.85 25.01 4.74
N LEU A 583 42.94 25.05 5.51
CA LEU A 583 44.13 24.27 5.17
C LEU A 583 43.90 22.84 5.71
N VAL A 584 43.62 21.92 4.80
CA VAL A 584 43.46 20.49 5.09
C VAL A 584 44.83 19.84 4.98
N THR A 585 45.27 19.18 6.04
CA THR A 585 46.54 18.43 6.12
C THR A 585 46.25 16.99 6.52
N ARG A 586 46.76 16.01 5.78
CA ARG A 586 46.67 14.60 6.22
C ARG A 586 47.77 14.31 7.24
N ILE A 587 47.40 13.78 8.39
CA ILE A 587 48.31 13.42 9.50
C ILE A 587 48.64 11.93 9.50
N LYS A 588 47.73 11.08 9.01
CA LYS A 588 47.82 9.60 9.02
C LYS A 588 47.06 9.01 7.84
#